data_AF-A0A529HQF1-F1
#
_entry.id   AF-A0A529HQF1-F1
#
_cell.length_a   1.000
_cell.length_b   1.000
_cell.length_c   1.000
_cell.angle_alpha   90.00
_cell.angle_beta   90.00
_cell.angle_gamma   90.00
#
_symmetry.space_group_name_H-M   'P 1'
#
loop_
_entity.id
_entity.type
_entity.pdbx_description
1 polymer ?
#
loop_
_entity_poly.entity_id
_entity_poly.type
_entity_poly.pdbx_seq_one_letter_code
_entity_poly.pdbx_strand_id
1 'polypeptide(L)'
;MAKLVFGMNQSLDGYVDHEAFAPDPALFRHWIEQVRGLTGSVYGRRMYEVMRYWDEDRSEWTPELREFATAWRSQPKWVVSSTLQS
;
A
#
# COMPACT_ATOMS: atom_id res chain seq x y z
N MET A 1 -20.89 -5.70 11.11
CA MET A 1 -20.56 -4.60 10.19
C MET A 1 -19.09 -4.70 9.84
N ALA A 2 -18.70 -4.36 8.60
CA ALA A 2 -17.29 -4.27 8.24
C ALA A 2 -16.63 -3.05 8.88
N LYS A 3 -15.36 -3.16 9.28
CA LYS A 3 -14.56 -2.04 9.79
C LYS A 3 -13.78 -1.44 8.63
N LEU A 4 -14.03 -0.17 8.32
CA LEU A 4 -13.23 0.58 7.35
C LEU A 4 -12.10 1.31 8.10
N VAL A 5 -10.88 1.11 7.63
CA VAL A 5 -9.69 1.77 8.16
C VAL A 5 -9.11 2.62 7.03
N PHE A 6 -8.86 3.89 7.32
CA PHE A 6 -8.23 4.81 6.39
C PHE A 6 -6.83 5.12 6.91
N GLY A 7 -5.82 5.02 6.04
CA GLY A 7 -4.44 5.24 6.41
C GLY A 7 -3.64 5.78 5.22
N MET A 8 -2.66 6.63 5.52
CA MET A 8 -1.77 7.29 4.58
C MET A 8 -0.53 7.81 5.32
N ASN A 9 0.56 8.03 4.59
CA ASN A 9 1.66 8.86 5.09
C ASN A 9 1.30 10.34 4.90
N GLN A 10 1.68 11.18 5.86
CA GLN A 10 1.37 12.60 5.87
C GLN A 10 2.58 13.38 6.43
N SER A 11 2.83 14.56 5.89
CA SER A 11 3.78 15.50 6.50
C SER A 11 3.22 16.13 7.78
N LEU A 12 4.08 16.76 8.57
CA LEU A 12 3.67 17.42 9.82
C LEU A 12 2.73 18.61 9.60
N ASP A 13 2.90 19.33 8.49
CA ASP A 13 2.06 20.44 8.05
C ASP A 13 0.81 19.99 7.26
N GLY A 14 0.56 18.68 7.20
CA GLY A 14 -0.73 18.13 6.80
C GLY A 14 -0.85 17.71 5.33
N TYR A 15 0.23 17.75 4.56
CA TYR A 15 0.24 17.37 3.15
C TYR A 15 0.33 15.85 2.96
N VAL A 16 -0.32 15.38 1.90
CA VAL A 16 -0.31 13.98 1.45
C VAL A 16 0.18 13.99 0.02
N ASP A 17 1.09 13.08 -0.29
CA ASP A 17 1.64 12.92 -1.63
C ASP A 17 1.64 11.42 -2.00
N HIS A 18 1.66 11.13 -3.30
CA HIS A 18 1.63 9.76 -3.79
C HIS A 18 3.01 9.08 -3.78
N GLU A 19 4.09 9.87 -3.88
CA GLU A 19 5.46 9.38 -4.06
C GLU A 19 6.42 9.91 -2.98
N ALA A 20 6.06 10.99 -2.28
CA ALA A 20 6.82 11.46 -1.13
C ALA A 20 6.45 10.70 0.17
N PHE A 21 7.22 10.97 1.23
CA PHE A 21 6.99 10.44 2.58
C PHE A 21 7.08 8.91 2.66
N ALA A 22 8.07 8.33 1.97
CA ALA A 22 8.43 6.93 2.18
C ALA A 22 8.69 6.69 3.69
N PRO A 23 8.09 5.64 4.28
CA PRO A 23 8.19 5.41 5.70
C PRO A 23 9.63 5.03 6.09
N ASP A 24 10.05 5.43 7.29
CA ASP A 24 11.24 4.86 7.91
C ASP A 24 11.02 3.35 8.23
N PRO A 25 12.07 2.62 8.62
CA PRO A 25 11.93 1.18 8.88
C PRO A 25 10.91 0.82 9.97
N ALA A 26 10.73 1.64 11.00
CA ALA A 26 9.80 1.37 12.09
C ALA A 26 8.35 1.57 11.65
N LEU A 27 8.08 2.65 10.92
CA LEU A 27 6.77 2.90 10.33
C LEU A 27 6.46 1.90 9.21
N PHE A 28 7.46 1.48 8.45
CA PHE A 28 7.28 0.45 7.42
C PHE A 28 6.88 -0.90 8.03
N ARG A 29 7.49 -1.26 9.17
CA ARG A 29 7.09 -2.46 9.93
C ARG A 29 5.63 -2.41 10.35
N HIS A 30 5.16 -1.25 10.82
CA HIS A 30 3.74 -1.03 11.13
C HIS A 30 2.85 -1.27 9.89
N TRP A 31 3.24 -0.73 8.73
CA TRP A 31 2.50 -0.93 7.49
C TRP A 31 2.44 -2.38 7.03
N ILE A 32 3.52 -3.16 7.19
CA ILE A 32 3.50 -4.58 6.84
C ILE A 32 2.48 -5.33 7.71
N GLU A 33 2.48 -5.11 9.04
CA GLU A 33 1.50 -5.74 9.93
C GLU A 33 0.08 -5.27 9.66
N GLN A 34 -0.09 -3.96 9.40
CA GLN A 34 -1.39 -3.41 9.06
C GLN A 34 -1.93 -4.06 7.79
N VAL A 35 -1.15 -4.06 6.69
CA VAL A 35 -1.56 -4.70 5.44
C VAL A 35 -1.89 -6.14 5.72
N ARG A 36 -1.01 -6.95 6.32
CA ARG A 36 -1.26 -8.36 6.65
C ARG A 36 -2.58 -8.61 7.39
N GLY A 37 -2.98 -7.72 8.28
CA GLY A 37 -4.23 -7.83 9.06
C GLY A 37 -5.52 -7.45 8.31
N LEU A 38 -5.43 -6.86 7.11
CA LEU A 38 -6.60 -6.47 6.33
C LEU A 38 -7.23 -7.65 5.60
N THR A 39 -8.54 -7.56 5.36
CA THR A 39 -9.26 -8.49 4.46
C THR A 39 -9.06 -8.13 2.99
N GLY A 40 -8.70 -6.88 2.71
CA GLY A 40 -8.47 -6.34 1.37
C GLY A 40 -8.38 -4.82 1.40
N SER A 41 -8.03 -4.23 0.27
CA SER A 41 -7.75 -2.80 0.17
C SER A 41 -8.53 -2.13 -0.96
N VAL A 42 -8.95 -0.90 -0.74
CA VAL A 42 -9.62 -0.07 -1.74
C VAL A 42 -8.68 1.08 -2.10
N TYR A 43 -8.42 1.26 -3.40
CA TYR A 43 -7.55 2.31 -3.92
C TYR A 43 -8.28 3.14 -4.99
N GLY A 44 -7.90 4.41 -5.11
CA GLY A 44 -8.13 5.15 -6.35
C GLY A 44 -7.07 4.78 -7.40
N ARG A 45 -7.36 5.00 -8.68
CA ARG A 45 -6.48 4.65 -9.82
C ARG A 45 -5.01 5.05 -9.58
N ARG A 46 -4.75 6.32 -9.29
CA ARG A 46 -3.38 6.85 -9.18
C ARG A 46 -2.57 6.14 -8.10
N MET A 47 -3.17 5.91 -6.92
CA MET A 47 -2.46 5.25 -5.83
C MET A 47 -2.25 3.76 -6.13
N TYR A 48 -3.22 3.09 -6.77
CA TYR A 48 -3.04 1.72 -7.22
C TYR A 48 -1.89 1.61 -8.23
N GLU A 49 -1.79 2.52 -9.18
CA GLU A 49 -0.71 2.53 -10.18
C GLU A 49 0.68 2.74 -9.58
N VAL A 50 0.79 3.51 -8.50
CA VAL A 50 2.05 3.65 -7.73
C VAL A 50 2.36 2.35 -6.98
N MET A 51 1.36 1.76 -6.32
CA MET A 51 1.56 0.60 -5.44
C MET A 51 1.65 -0.74 -6.18
N ARG A 52 1.19 -0.85 -7.44
CA ARG A 52 1.27 -2.10 -8.23
C ARG A 52 2.70 -2.60 -8.47
N TYR A 53 3.70 -1.76 -8.21
CA TYR A 53 5.10 -2.16 -8.14
C TYR A 53 5.32 -3.39 -7.23
N TRP A 54 4.54 -3.54 -6.17
CA TRP A 54 4.61 -4.66 -5.24
C TRP A 54 4.11 -6.00 -5.81
N ASP A 55 3.50 -5.99 -6.99
CA ASP A 55 3.11 -7.21 -7.69
C ASP A 55 4.32 -7.89 -8.36
N GLU A 56 5.41 -7.16 -8.57
CA GLU A 56 6.64 -7.69 -9.16
C GLU A 56 7.46 -8.53 -8.15
N ASP A 57 8.38 -9.36 -8.64
CA ASP A 57 9.40 -9.99 -7.80
C ASP A 57 10.77 -9.48 -8.23
N ARG A 58 11.52 -8.93 -7.27
CA ARG A 58 12.77 -8.22 -7.51
C ARG A 58 13.87 -8.77 -6.62
N SER A 59 15.03 -9.06 -7.22
CA SER A 59 16.12 -9.74 -6.53
C SER A 59 16.80 -8.84 -5.49
N GLU A 60 16.78 -7.53 -5.71
CA GLU A 60 17.38 -6.50 -4.85
C GLU A 60 16.59 -6.19 -3.59
N TRP A 61 15.36 -6.70 -3.44
CA TRP A 61 14.52 -6.41 -2.29
C TRP A 61 15.09 -7.00 -0.99
N THR A 62 15.13 -6.17 0.05
CA THR A 62 15.39 -6.58 1.43
C THR A 62 14.29 -7.52 1.92
N PRO A 63 14.52 -8.28 3.01
CA PRO A 63 13.51 -9.14 3.59
C PRO A 63 12.18 -8.43 3.89
N GLU A 64 12.23 -7.20 4.41
CA GLU A 64 11.05 -6.41 4.76
C GLU A 64 10.24 -5.99 3.53
N LEU A 65 10.93 -5.60 2.45
CA LEU A 65 10.28 -5.27 1.17
C LEU A 65 9.57 -6.50 0.59
N ARG A 66 10.22 -7.68 0.63
CA ARG A 66 9.62 -8.95 0.19
C ARG A 66 8.41 -9.34 1.03
N GLU A 67 8.48 -9.09 2.33
CA GLU A 67 7.40 -9.36 3.26
C GLU A 67 6.19 -8.46 3.00
N PHE A 68 6.42 -7.17 2.76
CA PHE A 68 5.37 -6.25 2.33
C PHE A 68 4.75 -6.69 1.01
N ALA A 69 5.57 -7.03 0.00
CA ALA A 69 5.09 -7.52 -1.29
C ALA A 69 4.22 -8.78 -1.15
N THR A 70 4.61 -9.68 -0.25
CA THR A 70 3.85 -10.90 0.05
C THR A 70 2.51 -10.57 0.69
N ALA A 71 2.50 -9.70 1.71
CA ALA A 71 1.27 -9.25 2.36
C ALA A 71 0.34 -8.54 1.35
N TRP A 72 0.91 -7.64 0.54
CA TRP A 72 0.22 -6.97 -0.56
C TRP A 72 -0.44 -7.98 -1.50
N ARG A 73 0.32 -8.90 -2.11
CA ARG A 73 -0.22 -9.86 -3.09
C ARG A 73 -1.25 -10.82 -2.52
N SER A 74 -1.20 -11.10 -1.21
CA SER A 74 -2.13 -12.02 -0.56
C SER A 74 -3.57 -11.52 -0.48
N GLN A 75 -3.80 -10.23 -0.74
CA GLN A 75 -5.10 -9.59 -0.50
C GLN A 75 -5.75 -9.04 -1.76
N PRO A 76 -7.07 -9.15 -1.90
CA PRO A 76 -7.79 -8.50 -2.99
C PRO A 76 -7.62 -6.98 -2.94
N LYS A 77 -7.48 -6.37 -4.12
CA LYS A 77 -7.55 -4.92 -4.29
C LYS A 77 -8.77 -4.57 -5.12
N TRP A 78 -9.50 -3.56 -4.69
CA TRP A 78 -10.54 -2.91 -5.50
C TRP A 78 -10.06 -1.53 -5.89
N VAL A 79 -10.13 -1.23 -7.20
CA VAL A 79 -9.72 0.06 -7.74
C VAL A 79 -10.96 0.83 -8.17
N VAL A 80 -11.24 1.95 -7.50
CA VAL A 80 -12.34 2.84 -7.85
C VAL A 80 -11.82 3.86 -8.86
N SER A 81 -12.33 3.80 -10.08
CA SER A 81 -11.90 4.68 -11.18
C SER A 81 -12.99 4.81 -12.23
N SER A 82 -13.13 6.01 -12.80
CA SER A 82 -13.94 6.27 -14.00
C SER A 82 -13.14 6.17 -15.31
N THR A 83 -11.83 6.00 -15.22
CA THR A 83 -10.88 6.14 -16.35
C THR A 83 -9.96 4.94 -16.52
N LEU A 84 -9.91 4.03 -15.55
CA LEU A 84 -9.14 2.80 -15.66
C LEU A 84 -10.00 1.77 -16.38
N GLN A 85 -9.47 1.20 -17.47
CA GLN A 85 -10.14 0.10 -18.18
C GLN A 85 -9.86 -1.22 -17.46
N SER A 86 -10.88 -2.08 -17.38
CA SER A 86 -10.81 -3.42 -16.75
C SER A 86 -10.06 -4.43 -17.61
#